data_AF-A0A5A7NGA6-F1
#
_entry.id   AF-A0A5A7NGA6-F1
#
_cell.length_a   1.000
_cell.length_b   1.000
_cell.length_c   1.000
_cell.angle_alpha   90.00
_cell.angle_beta   90.00
_cell.angle_gamma   90.00
#
_symmetry.space_group_name_H-M   'P 1'
#
loop_
_entity.id
_entity.type
_entity.pdbx_description
1 polymer ?
#
loop_
_entity_poly.entity_id
_entity_poly.type
_entity_poly.pdbx_seq_one_letter_code
_entity_poly.pdbx_strand_id
1 'polypeptide(L)'
;MIEGPEDIFTLEDRNKDLQIEKMDGWGEQSAQKLFDAIRARRTVSLDRFLYALGIRHVGQTTAKILARRWTSLKALRGLLEGDPGQAKAELKAVDQIGPKLAESIIDFFHEPHNIKVIDGLLANVTVLDMEDVPQEPGPLAGKTLVFTGSLKQLKRSEAKAQAESFGATVTDSVSARTDLLIAGPGAGSKLKKAQSLGIDVIDEEEWLARIATFSPA
;
A
#
# COMPACT_ATOMS: atom_id res chain seq x y z
N MET A 1 27.08 15.09 -12.88
CA MET A 1 27.12 13.63 -12.74
C MET A 1 26.06 13.25 -11.71
N ILE A 2 25.38 12.11 -11.90
CA ILE A 2 24.41 11.55 -10.95
C ILE A 2 25.21 10.62 -10.03
N GLU A 3 25.23 10.91 -8.74
CA GLU A 3 25.95 10.15 -7.71
C GLU A 3 24.99 9.42 -6.78
N GLY A 4 23.78 9.95 -6.61
CA GLY A 4 22.71 9.33 -5.80
C GLY A 4 21.32 9.46 -6.44
N PRO A 5 20.32 8.71 -5.95
CA PRO A 5 18.95 8.81 -6.45
C PRO A 5 18.33 10.20 -6.24
N GLU A 6 18.76 10.95 -5.23
CA GLU A 6 18.32 12.33 -4.96
C GLU A 6 18.69 13.30 -6.08
N ASP A 7 19.79 13.06 -6.80
CA ASP A 7 20.23 13.90 -7.92
C ASP A 7 19.21 13.93 -9.05
N ILE A 8 18.47 12.83 -9.24
CA ILE A 8 17.45 12.70 -10.29
C ILE A 8 16.43 13.84 -10.18
N PHE A 9 16.04 14.20 -8.96
CA PHE A 9 15.03 15.23 -8.72
C PHE A 9 15.54 16.66 -8.93
N THR A 10 16.85 16.84 -9.16
CA THR A 10 17.48 18.13 -9.44
C THR A 10 17.96 18.26 -10.89
N LEU A 11 17.69 17.25 -11.74
CA LEU A 11 18.17 17.22 -13.12
C LEU A 11 17.67 18.41 -13.95
N GLU A 12 16.41 18.80 -13.78
CA GLU A 12 15.82 19.96 -14.49
C GLU A 12 16.59 21.25 -14.15
N ASP A 13 16.84 21.50 -12.86
CA ASP A 13 17.57 22.69 -12.39
C ASP A 13 19.01 22.74 -12.88
N ARG A 14 19.64 21.57 -13.00
CA ARG A 14 21.00 21.39 -13.49
C ARG A 14 21.07 21.32 -15.02
N ASN A 15 19.94 21.26 -15.71
CA ASN A 15 19.94 21.05 -17.16
C ASN A 15 20.56 22.22 -17.94
N LYS A 16 20.61 23.41 -17.35
CA LYS A 16 21.37 24.54 -17.89
C LYS A 16 22.84 24.19 -18.20
N ASP A 17 23.42 23.33 -17.37
CA ASP A 17 24.82 22.87 -17.48
C ASP A 17 24.91 21.50 -18.17
N LEU A 18 23.91 20.62 -17.96
CA LEU A 18 23.92 19.25 -18.51
C LEU A 18 23.51 19.17 -19.98
N GLN A 19 22.62 20.05 -20.44
CA GLN A 19 22.08 20.08 -21.81
C GLN A 19 21.62 18.71 -22.31
N ILE A 20 20.74 18.04 -21.54
CA ILE A 20 20.23 16.68 -21.80
C ILE A 20 19.66 16.58 -23.22
N GLU A 21 18.99 17.62 -23.70
CA GLU A 21 18.43 17.68 -25.04
C GLU A 21 19.47 17.56 -26.18
N LYS A 22 20.76 17.78 -25.89
CA LYS A 22 21.86 17.66 -26.84
C LYS A 22 22.63 16.34 -26.74
N MET A 23 22.26 15.47 -25.80
CA MET A 23 22.89 14.16 -25.64
C MET A 23 22.47 13.22 -26.77
N ASP A 24 23.33 12.25 -27.10
CA ASP A 24 23.02 11.26 -28.14
C ASP A 24 21.79 10.43 -27.76
N GLY A 25 20.85 10.26 -28.70
CA GLY A 25 19.55 9.64 -28.48
C GLY A 25 18.51 10.51 -27.76
N TRP A 26 18.83 11.77 -27.44
CA TRP A 26 17.91 12.72 -26.81
C TRP A 26 17.49 13.84 -27.76
N GLY A 27 16.44 14.56 -27.35
CA GLY A 27 15.94 15.75 -28.03
C GLY A 27 15.02 16.52 -27.08
N GLU A 28 14.63 17.74 -27.46
CA GLU A 28 13.87 18.66 -26.59
C GLU A 28 12.61 18.00 -25.99
N GLN A 29 11.83 17.30 -26.81
CA GLN A 29 10.61 16.62 -26.35
C GLN A 29 10.90 15.48 -25.37
N SER A 30 11.98 14.73 -25.57
CA SER A 30 12.36 13.62 -24.68
C SER A 30 12.88 14.14 -23.34
N ALA A 31 13.68 15.20 -23.35
CA ALA A 31 14.13 15.87 -22.14
C ALA A 31 12.95 16.45 -21.35
N GLN A 32 11.99 17.10 -22.03
CA GLN A 32 10.79 17.61 -21.37
C GLN A 32 9.95 16.50 -20.72
N LYS A 33 9.74 15.38 -21.44
CA LYS A 33 9.04 14.21 -20.89
C LYS A 33 9.73 13.62 -19.67
N LEU A 34 11.06 13.60 -19.64
CA LEU A 34 11.82 13.18 -18.47
C LEU A 34 11.53 14.09 -17.26
N PHE A 35 11.61 15.41 -17.44
CA PHE A 35 11.34 16.36 -16.36
C PHE A 35 9.90 16.29 -15.86
N ASP A 36 8.93 16.16 -16.77
CA ASP A 36 7.52 15.97 -16.43
C ASP A 36 7.31 14.69 -15.61
N ALA A 37 7.94 13.58 -16.01
CA ALA A 37 7.86 12.32 -15.27
C ALA A 37 8.47 12.42 -13.87
N ILE A 38 9.60 13.12 -13.72
CA ILE A 38 10.23 13.36 -12.42
C ILE A 38 9.32 14.20 -11.52
N ARG A 39 8.77 15.32 -12.05
CA ARG A 39 7.83 16.17 -11.31
C ARG A 39 6.60 15.40 -10.85
N ALA A 40 6.01 14.58 -11.72
CA ALA A 40 4.84 13.77 -11.41
C ALA A 40 5.09 12.71 -10.31
N ARG A 41 6.35 12.38 -10.02
CA ARG A 41 6.74 11.35 -9.03
C ARG A 41 7.32 11.93 -7.74
N ARG A 42 7.05 13.20 -7.43
CA ARG A 42 7.49 13.84 -6.17
C ARG A 42 6.62 13.49 -4.97
N THR A 43 5.43 12.93 -5.15
CA THR A 43 4.58 12.48 -4.04
C THR A 43 4.43 10.97 -4.11
N VAL A 44 4.80 10.26 -3.04
CA VAL A 44 4.80 8.79 -2.99
C VAL A 44 4.28 8.28 -1.66
N SER A 45 3.64 7.11 -1.65
CA SER A 45 3.23 6.45 -0.41
C SER A 45 4.43 5.88 0.35
N LEU A 46 4.31 5.78 1.67
CA LEU A 46 5.35 5.25 2.55
C LEU A 46 5.86 3.86 2.13
N ASP A 47 4.97 2.93 1.76
CA ASP A 47 5.36 1.58 1.33
C ASP A 47 6.20 1.61 0.04
N ARG A 48 5.84 2.48 -0.92
CA ARG A 48 6.59 2.64 -2.17
C ARG A 48 7.94 3.30 -1.93
N PHE A 49 7.99 4.29 -1.04
CA PHE A 49 9.25 4.92 -0.64
C PHE A 49 10.21 3.89 -0.02
N LEU A 50 9.75 3.11 0.97
CA LEU A 50 10.56 2.09 1.63
C LEU A 50 11.04 1.00 0.67
N TYR A 51 10.20 0.59 -0.28
CA TYR A 51 10.60 -0.36 -1.31
C TYR A 51 11.66 0.22 -2.26
N ALA A 52 11.53 1.49 -2.64
CA ALA A 52 12.47 2.16 -3.54
C ALA A 52 13.86 2.39 -2.93
N LEU A 53 13.99 2.41 -1.60
CA LEU A 53 15.28 2.50 -0.91
C LEU A 53 16.19 1.28 -1.15
N GLY A 54 15.65 0.17 -1.64
CA GLY A 54 16.46 -1.00 -2.00
C GLY A 54 17.10 -1.70 -0.79
N ILE A 55 16.49 -1.61 0.39
CA ILE A 55 16.99 -2.23 1.62
C ILE A 55 17.07 -3.76 1.41
N ARG A 56 18.21 -4.35 1.75
CA ARG A 56 18.45 -5.79 1.55
C ARG A 56 17.36 -6.61 2.25
N HIS A 57 16.78 -7.56 1.51
CA HIS A 57 15.68 -8.43 1.95
C HIS A 57 14.32 -7.75 2.15
N VAL A 58 14.20 -6.44 1.93
CA VAL A 58 12.92 -5.73 1.98
C VAL A 58 12.28 -5.72 0.59
N GLY A 59 11.28 -6.57 0.39
CA GLY A 59 10.42 -6.56 -0.80
C GLY A 59 9.19 -5.67 -0.62
N GLN A 60 8.34 -5.60 -1.66
CA GLN A 60 7.09 -4.83 -1.63
C GLN A 60 6.18 -5.24 -0.46
N THR A 61 6.07 -6.54 -0.18
CA THR A 61 5.25 -7.06 0.93
C THR A 61 5.75 -6.56 2.28
N THR A 62 7.07 -6.67 2.52
CA THR A 62 7.69 -6.16 3.75
C THR A 62 7.53 -4.65 3.87
N ALA A 63 7.77 -3.90 2.79
CA ALA A 63 7.61 -2.45 2.80
C ALA A 63 6.17 -2.02 3.16
N LYS A 64 5.16 -2.74 2.65
CA LYS A 64 3.75 -2.53 3.03
C LYS A 64 3.49 -2.86 4.50
N ILE A 65 4.06 -3.94 5.02
CA ILE A 65 3.93 -4.33 6.43
C ILE A 65 4.51 -3.23 7.33
N LEU A 66 5.72 -2.76 7.03
CA LEU A 66 6.38 -1.67 7.76
C LEU A 66 5.53 -0.39 7.69
N ALA A 67 5.12 0.01 6.49
CA ALA A 67 4.32 1.22 6.32
C ALA A 67 3.01 1.15 7.11
N ARG A 68 2.28 0.03 7.08
CA ARG A 68 1.04 -0.15 7.83
C ARG A 68 1.23 -0.13 9.34
N ARG A 69 2.33 -0.68 9.85
CA ARG A 69 2.58 -0.77 11.29
C ARG A 69 2.96 0.56 11.90
N TRP A 70 3.82 1.33 11.24
CA TRP A 70 4.32 2.60 11.77
C TRP A 70 3.62 3.85 11.23
N THR A 71 2.78 3.68 10.20
CA THR A 71 1.90 4.67 9.53
C THR A 71 2.55 5.93 8.97
N SER A 72 3.68 6.39 9.51
CA SER A 72 4.46 7.54 9.06
C SER A 72 5.95 7.22 8.96
N LEU A 73 6.65 7.91 8.05
CA LEU A 73 8.10 7.77 7.95
C LEU A 73 8.80 8.26 9.22
N LYS A 74 8.26 9.30 9.87
CA LYS A 74 8.81 9.87 11.10
C LYS A 74 8.80 8.86 12.24
N ALA A 75 7.68 8.15 12.44
CA ALA A 75 7.59 7.13 13.49
C ALA A 75 8.56 5.97 13.22
N LEU A 76 8.66 5.53 11.96
CA LEU A 76 9.58 4.46 11.59
C LEU A 76 11.05 4.87 11.76
N ARG A 77 11.46 6.05 11.27
CA ARG A 77 12.82 6.57 11.46
C ARG A 77 13.16 6.74 12.93
N GLY A 78 12.25 7.29 13.74
CA GLY A 78 12.47 7.46 15.18
C GLY A 78 12.74 6.15 15.92
N LEU A 79 12.12 5.04 15.48
CA LEU A 79 12.44 3.71 15.98
C LEU A 79 13.81 3.23 15.47
N LEU A 80 14.03 3.31 14.15
CA LEU A 80 15.18 2.69 13.49
C LEU A 80 16.51 3.40 13.71
N GLU A 81 16.49 4.72 13.96
CA GLU A 81 17.67 5.54 14.28
C GLU A 81 17.89 5.69 15.79
N GLY A 82 16.96 5.16 16.61
CA GLY A 82 17.03 5.16 18.06
C GLY A 82 17.86 4.01 18.62
N ASP A 83 17.40 3.39 19.71
CA ASP A 83 18.09 2.25 20.31
C ASP A 83 17.97 0.98 19.42
N PRO A 84 19.09 0.38 18.97
CA PRO A 84 19.04 -0.81 18.13
C PRO A 84 18.38 -2.03 18.80
N GLY A 85 18.45 -2.13 20.13
CA GLY A 85 17.81 -3.20 20.90
C GLY A 85 16.29 -3.09 20.84
N GLN A 86 15.76 -1.88 21.06
CA GLN A 86 14.34 -1.57 20.92
C GLN A 86 13.86 -1.77 19.49
N ALA A 87 14.59 -1.24 18.50
CA ALA A 87 14.27 -1.43 17.08
C ALA A 87 14.18 -2.91 16.71
N LYS A 88 15.14 -3.71 17.18
CA LYS A 88 15.18 -5.16 16.94
C LYS A 88 14.01 -5.88 17.61
N ALA A 89 13.63 -5.48 18.82
CA ALA A 89 12.49 -6.07 19.53
C ALA A 89 11.17 -5.76 18.82
N GLU A 90 10.94 -4.50 18.44
CA GLU A 90 9.72 -4.06 17.74
C GLU A 90 9.60 -4.68 16.34
N LEU A 91 10.69 -4.73 15.57
CA LEU A 91 10.69 -5.38 14.26
C LEU A 91 10.39 -6.87 14.35
N LYS A 92 10.95 -7.57 15.35
CA LYS A 92 10.67 -9.01 15.57
C LYS A 92 9.25 -9.30 16.04
N ALA A 93 8.56 -8.33 16.61
CA ALA A 93 7.17 -8.48 17.01
C ALA A 93 6.21 -8.49 15.81
N VAL A 94 6.69 -8.08 14.63
CA VAL A 94 5.93 -8.11 13.39
C VAL A 94 6.01 -9.50 12.76
N ASP A 95 4.83 -10.10 12.55
CA ASP A 95 4.71 -11.35 11.81
C ASP A 95 5.36 -11.23 10.42
N GLN A 96 6.12 -12.24 10.00
CA GLN A 96 6.94 -12.28 8.77
C GLN A 96 8.25 -11.48 8.79
N ILE A 97 8.61 -10.78 9.87
CA ILE A 97 9.93 -10.14 9.99
C ILE A 97 10.89 -11.03 10.81
N GLY A 98 11.73 -11.77 10.09
CA GLY A 98 12.79 -12.59 10.69
C GLY A 98 14.00 -11.78 11.18
N PRO A 99 14.90 -12.41 11.98
CA PRO A 99 16.03 -11.72 12.59
C PRO A 99 16.99 -11.08 11.58
N LYS A 100 17.24 -11.74 10.43
CA LYS A 100 18.11 -11.20 9.37
C LYS A 100 17.51 -9.98 8.69
N LEU A 101 16.19 -9.99 8.49
CA LEU A 101 15.48 -8.87 7.88
C LEU A 101 15.48 -7.66 8.82
N ALA A 102 15.23 -7.89 10.12
CA ALA A 102 15.30 -6.84 11.12
C ALA A 102 16.70 -6.22 11.20
N GLU A 103 17.75 -7.04 11.19
CA GLU A 103 19.15 -6.58 11.16
C GLU A 103 19.45 -5.74 9.92
N SER A 104 19.11 -6.22 8.71
CA SER A 104 19.29 -5.44 7.48
C SER A 104 18.59 -4.07 7.50
N ILE A 105 17.39 -3.99 8.10
CA ILE A 105 16.66 -2.73 8.21
C ILE A 105 17.40 -1.79 9.18
N ILE A 106 17.77 -2.28 10.36
CA ILE A 106 18.47 -1.47 11.37
C ILE A 106 19.81 -0.97 10.84
N ASP A 107 20.61 -1.86 10.26
CA ASP A 107 21.92 -1.53 9.69
C ASP A 107 21.79 -0.46 8.59
N PHE A 108 20.75 -0.57 7.75
CA PHE A 108 20.51 0.41 6.69
C PHE A 108 20.30 1.82 7.24
N PHE A 109 19.52 1.99 8.30
CA PHE A 109 19.26 3.30 8.93
C PHE A 109 20.37 3.76 9.89
N HIS A 110 21.34 2.90 10.21
CA HIS A 110 22.54 3.29 10.98
C HIS A 110 23.74 3.65 10.11
N GLU A 111 23.69 3.35 8.82
CA GLU A 111 24.75 3.70 7.87
C GLU A 111 24.66 5.18 7.46
N PRO A 112 25.67 6.02 7.78
CA PRO A 112 25.63 7.46 7.51
C PRO A 112 25.39 7.83 6.04
N HIS A 113 25.92 7.03 5.11
CA HIS A 113 25.68 7.24 3.68
C HIS A 113 24.20 7.11 3.32
N ASN A 114 23.51 6.10 3.84
CA ASN A 114 22.09 5.86 3.55
C ASN A 114 21.21 6.96 4.15
N ILE A 115 21.54 7.42 5.36
CA ILE A 115 20.82 8.54 5.98
C ILE A 115 20.95 9.81 5.13
N LYS A 116 22.14 10.10 4.63
CA LYS A 116 22.35 11.24 3.71
C LYS A 116 21.50 11.12 2.45
N VAL A 117 21.40 9.93 1.85
CA VAL A 117 20.56 9.66 0.68
C VAL A 117 19.07 9.85 1.01
N ILE A 118 18.60 9.32 2.15
CA ILE A 118 17.22 9.50 2.61
C ILE A 118 16.91 10.99 2.77
N ASP A 119 17.77 11.75 3.46
CA ASP A 119 17.56 13.18 3.69
C ASP A 119 17.56 13.98 2.38
N GLY A 120 18.46 13.63 1.44
CA GLY A 120 18.50 14.23 0.10
C GLY A 120 17.24 13.96 -0.72
N LEU A 121 16.69 12.74 -0.62
CA LEU A 121 15.41 12.40 -1.22
C LEU A 121 14.27 13.19 -0.58
N LEU A 122 14.20 13.27 0.75
CA LEU A 122 13.13 13.97 1.48
C LEU A 122 13.14 15.48 1.26
N ALA A 123 14.26 16.07 0.86
CA ALA A 123 14.30 17.47 0.40
C ALA A 123 13.55 17.68 -0.93
N ASN A 124 13.30 16.62 -1.69
CA ASN A 124 12.74 16.68 -3.04
C ASN A 124 11.40 15.96 -3.21
N VAL A 125 11.10 15.01 -2.33
CA VAL A 125 9.91 14.16 -2.37
C VAL A 125 9.09 14.27 -1.09
N THR A 126 7.77 14.27 -1.24
CA THR A 126 6.80 14.15 -0.15
C THR A 126 6.40 12.69 0.01
N VAL A 127 6.67 12.13 1.18
CA VAL A 127 6.21 10.80 1.55
C VAL A 127 4.89 10.94 2.29
N LEU A 128 3.84 10.34 1.74
CA LEU A 128 2.51 10.30 2.36
C LEU A 128 2.48 9.25 3.47
N ASP A 129 1.94 9.65 4.61
CA ASP A 129 1.59 8.73 5.69
C ASP A 129 0.47 7.81 5.21
N MET A 130 0.42 6.57 5.72
CA MET A 130 -0.54 5.56 5.28
C MET A 130 -2.00 5.98 5.49
N GLU A 131 -2.27 6.86 6.45
CA GLU A 131 -3.59 7.43 6.70
C GLU A 131 -3.98 8.48 5.63
N ASP A 132 -2.99 9.13 5.03
CA ASP A 132 -3.15 10.15 3.99
C ASP A 132 -3.06 9.57 2.56
N VAL A 133 -2.69 8.29 2.41
CA VAL A 133 -2.76 7.60 1.12
C VAL A 133 -4.24 7.48 0.75
N PRO A 134 -4.69 8.09 -0.37
CA PRO A 134 -6.04 7.85 -0.87
C PRO A 134 -6.16 6.35 -1.08
N GLN A 135 -7.07 5.70 -0.34
CA GLN A 135 -7.38 4.30 -0.61
C GLN A 135 -7.88 4.28 -2.05
N GLU A 136 -7.10 3.70 -2.98
CA GLU A 136 -7.64 3.42 -4.31
C GLU A 136 -8.94 2.65 -4.08
N PRO A 137 -10.06 3.09 -4.65
CA PRO A 137 -11.31 2.41 -4.45
C PRO A 137 -11.11 0.99 -4.97
N GLY A 138 -10.96 0.03 -4.04
CA GLY A 138 -10.93 -1.37 -4.37
C GLY A 138 -12.21 -1.72 -5.16
N PRO A 139 -12.25 -2.89 -5.80
CA PRO A 139 -13.38 -3.25 -6.66
C PRO A 139 -14.74 -3.22 -5.94
N LEU A 140 -14.74 -3.23 -4.60
CA LEU A 140 -15.94 -3.12 -3.76
C LEU A 140 -16.01 -1.80 -2.97
N ALA A 141 -15.21 -0.80 -3.31
CA ALA A 141 -15.20 0.49 -2.62
C ALA A 141 -16.55 1.19 -2.65
N GLY A 142 -16.97 1.68 -1.48
CA GLY A 142 -18.26 2.34 -1.29
C GLY A 142 -19.46 1.39 -1.27
N LYS A 143 -19.27 0.08 -1.51
CA LYS A 143 -20.33 -0.91 -1.40
C LYS A 143 -20.49 -1.39 0.03
N THR A 144 -21.74 -1.51 0.48
CA THR A 144 -22.09 -2.08 1.76
C THR A 144 -22.50 -3.54 1.60
N LEU A 145 -21.75 -4.46 2.20
CA LEU A 145 -21.98 -5.91 2.12
C LEU A 145 -22.55 -6.45 3.42
N VAL A 146 -23.38 -7.48 3.32
CA VAL A 146 -23.87 -8.25 4.48
C VAL A 146 -23.68 -9.74 4.22
N PHE A 147 -23.07 -10.45 5.17
CA PHE A 147 -22.97 -11.91 5.13
C PHE A 147 -24.02 -12.52 6.05
N THR A 148 -24.79 -13.50 5.55
CA THR A 148 -25.83 -14.19 6.31
C THR A 148 -25.86 -15.69 5.99
N GLY A 149 -26.37 -16.50 6.93
CA GLY A 149 -26.33 -17.96 6.84
C GLY A 149 -24.97 -18.55 7.22
N SER A 150 -24.87 -19.87 7.12
CA SER A 150 -23.64 -20.61 7.34
C SER A 150 -22.82 -20.66 6.05
N LEU A 151 -21.58 -20.18 6.09
CA LEU A 151 -20.62 -20.30 5.00
C LEU A 151 -19.89 -21.64 5.15
N LYS A 152 -19.85 -22.45 4.09
CA LYS A 152 -19.28 -23.81 4.07
C LYS A 152 -17.78 -23.80 3.78
N GLN A 153 -17.31 -22.86 2.97
CA GLN A 153 -15.95 -22.79 2.45
C GLN A 153 -15.10 -21.74 3.17
N LEU A 154 -15.72 -20.67 3.68
CA LEU A 154 -15.03 -19.61 4.44
C LEU A 154 -15.61 -19.42 5.85
N LYS A 155 -14.77 -19.04 6.82
CA LYS A 155 -15.32 -18.53 8.09
C LYS A 155 -15.89 -17.14 7.85
N ARG A 156 -16.99 -16.82 8.54
CA ARG A 156 -17.63 -15.50 8.42
C ARG A 156 -16.67 -14.34 8.76
N SER A 157 -15.77 -14.52 9.72
CA SER A 157 -14.73 -13.53 10.05
C SER A 157 -13.73 -13.32 8.91
N GLU A 158 -13.35 -14.38 8.21
CA GLU A 158 -12.43 -14.32 7.07
C GLU A 158 -13.10 -13.64 5.86
N ALA A 159 -14.38 -13.97 5.60
CA ALA A 159 -15.15 -13.32 4.54
C ALA A 159 -15.34 -11.81 4.78
N LYS A 160 -15.58 -11.40 6.04
CA LYS A 160 -15.63 -9.98 6.43
C LYS A 160 -14.30 -9.28 6.15
N ALA A 161 -13.19 -9.85 6.65
CA ALA A 161 -11.86 -9.28 6.46
C ALA A 161 -11.47 -9.19 4.97
N GLN A 162 -11.83 -10.18 4.15
CA GLN A 162 -11.62 -10.12 2.71
C GLN A 162 -12.41 -9.00 2.05
N ALA A 163 -13.71 -8.88 2.32
CA ALA A 163 -14.53 -7.81 1.76
C ALA A 163 -14.01 -6.42 2.14
N GLU A 164 -13.62 -6.22 3.40
CA GLU A 164 -13.02 -4.98 3.89
C GLU A 164 -11.68 -4.68 3.20
N SER A 165 -10.87 -5.71 2.94
CA SER A 165 -9.60 -5.55 2.21
C SER A 165 -9.77 -5.09 0.74
N PHE A 166 -10.94 -5.33 0.15
CA PHE A 166 -11.32 -4.84 -1.18
C PHE A 166 -12.11 -3.51 -1.15
N GLY A 167 -12.17 -2.85 0.02
CA GLY A 167 -12.78 -1.53 0.20
C GLY A 167 -14.28 -1.52 0.53
N ALA A 168 -14.91 -2.69 0.72
CA ALA A 168 -16.32 -2.75 1.11
C ALA A 168 -16.54 -2.44 2.59
N THR A 169 -17.69 -1.84 2.91
CA THR A 169 -18.18 -1.69 4.28
C THR A 169 -19.03 -2.90 4.65
N VAL A 170 -18.63 -3.68 5.64
CA VAL A 170 -19.40 -4.87 6.03
C VAL A 170 -20.28 -4.59 7.24
N THR A 171 -21.57 -4.88 7.13
CA THR A 171 -22.55 -4.68 8.22
C THR A 171 -23.27 -5.99 8.56
N ASP A 172 -23.81 -6.09 9.77
CA ASP A 172 -24.55 -7.29 10.21
C ASP A 172 -26.07 -7.20 9.97
N SER A 173 -26.55 -6.02 9.57
CA SER A 173 -27.96 -5.72 9.33
C SER A 173 -28.21 -5.36 7.87
N VAL A 174 -29.22 -5.97 7.27
CA VAL A 174 -29.69 -5.58 5.94
C VAL A 174 -30.51 -4.29 6.08
N SER A 175 -30.11 -3.26 5.35
CA SER A 175 -30.77 -1.95 5.27
C SER A 175 -30.88 -1.51 3.81
N ALA A 176 -31.59 -0.42 3.53
CA ALA A 176 -31.68 0.15 2.18
C ALA A 176 -30.32 0.63 1.62
N ARG A 177 -29.29 0.75 2.47
CA ARG A 177 -27.91 1.08 2.06
C ARG A 177 -27.07 -0.14 1.71
N THR A 178 -27.59 -1.35 1.90
CA THR A 178 -26.86 -2.59 1.58
C THR A 178 -26.89 -2.79 0.07
N ASP A 179 -25.72 -2.89 -0.56
CA ASP A 179 -25.58 -3.11 -1.99
C ASP A 179 -25.63 -4.60 -2.36
N LEU A 180 -25.08 -5.47 -1.50
CA LEU A 180 -24.91 -6.89 -1.78
C LEU A 180 -25.07 -7.74 -0.53
N LEU A 181 -25.90 -8.78 -0.62
CA LEU A 181 -26.08 -9.79 0.41
C LEU A 181 -25.46 -11.11 -0.05
N ILE A 182 -24.54 -11.66 0.74
CA ILE A 182 -23.99 -13.00 0.54
C ILE A 182 -24.77 -13.96 1.44
N ALA A 183 -25.52 -14.88 0.83
CA ALA A 183 -26.44 -15.77 1.53
C ALA A 183 -26.00 -17.23 1.45
N GLY A 184 -25.54 -17.77 2.58
CA GLY A 184 -25.34 -19.20 2.77
C GLY A 184 -26.62 -19.92 3.24
N PRO A 185 -26.59 -21.27 3.31
CA PRO A 185 -27.68 -22.06 3.89
C PRO A 185 -28.13 -21.52 5.26
N GLY A 186 -29.44 -21.37 5.45
CA GLY A 186 -30.03 -20.87 6.70
C GLY A 186 -30.20 -19.34 6.80
N ALA A 187 -29.96 -18.58 5.75
CA ALA A 187 -30.07 -17.10 5.72
C ALA A 187 -31.52 -16.50 5.85
N GLY A 188 -32.51 -17.31 6.23
CA GLY A 188 -33.93 -17.11 5.91
C GLY A 188 -34.54 -15.73 6.18
N SER A 189 -34.27 -15.08 7.31
CA SER A 189 -34.89 -13.80 7.67
C SER A 189 -34.20 -12.58 7.04
N LYS A 190 -32.89 -12.65 6.77
CA LYS A 190 -32.13 -11.57 6.11
C LYS A 190 -32.24 -11.63 4.58
N LEU A 191 -32.34 -12.84 4.02
CA LEU A 191 -32.56 -13.06 2.59
C LEU A 191 -33.91 -12.50 2.14
N LYS A 192 -35.00 -12.78 2.88
CA LYS A 192 -36.33 -12.21 2.59
C LYS A 192 -36.32 -10.67 2.65
N LYS A 193 -35.61 -10.10 3.63
CA LYS A 193 -35.47 -8.65 3.78
C LYS A 193 -34.70 -8.02 2.62
N ALA A 194 -33.60 -8.65 2.18
CA ALA A 194 -32.83 -8.17 1.03
C ALA A 194 -33.65 -8.23 -0.26
N GLN A 195 -34.36 -9.34 -0.51
CA GLN A 195 -35.26 -9.47 -1.66
C GLN A 195 -36.37 -8.42 -1.65
N SER A 196 -36.98 -8.13 -0.50
CA SER A 196 -38.02 -7.10 -0.38
C SER A 196 -37.53 -5.68 -0.64
N LEU A 197 -36.23 -5.44 -0.47
CA LEU A 197 -35.58 -4.15 -0.69
C LEU A 197 -34.90 -4.06 -2.07
N GLY A 198 -34.98 -5.11 -2.90
CA GLY A 198 -34.36 -5.15 -4.22
C GLY A 198 -32.83 -5.21 -4.19
N ILE A 199 -32.25 -5.70 -3.10
CA ILE A 199 -30.79 -5.79 -2.91
C ILE A 199 -30.26 -7.02 -3.65
N ASP A 200 -29.09 -6.90 -4.28
CA ASP A 200 -28.44 -8.01 -4.99
C ASP A 200 -28.09 -9.13 -4.00
N VAL A 201 -28.44 -10.37 -4.32
CA VAL A 201 -28.22 -11.54 -3.46
C VAL A 201 -27.44 -12.58 -4.23
N ILE A 202 -26.25 -12.91 -3.72
CA ILE A 202 -25.38 -13.94 -4.28
C ILE A 202 -25.12 -15.03 -3.23
N ASP A 203 -24.70 -16.20 -3.68
CA ASP A 203 -24.27 -17.28 -2.79
C ASP A 203 -22.76 -17.23 -2.51
N GLU A 204 -22.29 -18.17 -1.69
CA GLU A 204 -20.89 -18.28 -1.32
C GLU A 204 -19.98 -18.63 -2.50
N GLU A 205 -20.45 -19.45 -3.45
CA GLU A 205 -19.66 -19.86 -4.61
C GLU A 205 -19.43 -18.69 -5.56
N GLU A 206 -20.47 -17.89 -5.79
CA GLU A 206 -20.38 -16.68 -6.59
C GLU A 206 -19.55 -15.59 -5.90
N TRP A 207 -19.62 -15.48 -4.56
CA TRP A 207 -18.71 -14.61 -3.81
C TRP A 207 -17.25 -15.00 -4.03
N LEU A 208 -16.93 -16.30 -3.90
CA LEU A 208 -15.59 -16.83 -4.14
C LEU A 208 -15.11 -16.57 -5.58
N ALA A 209 -15.99 -16.74 -6.57
CA ALA A 209 -15.68 -16.43 -7.96
C ALA A 209 -15.40 -14.94 -8.19
N ARG A 210 -16.17 -14.04 -7.56
CA ARG A 210 -15.96 -12.58 -7.66
C ARG A 210 -14.67 -12.13 -6.98
N ILE A 211 -14.32 -12.66 -5.81
CA ILE A 211 -13.04 -12.28 -5.17
C ILE A 211 -11.82 -12.84 -5.92
N ALA A 212 -11.97 -13.97 -6.62
CA ALA A 212 -10.90 -14.53 -7.45
C ALA A 212 -10.56 -13.63 -8.65
N THR A 213 -11.52 -12.84 -9.15
CA THR A 213 -11.24 -11.83 -10.21
C THR A 213 -10.68 -10.52 -9.66
N PHE A 214 -10.82 -10.26 -8.36
CA PHE A 214 -10.30 -9.07 -7.69
C PHE A 214 -8.87 -9.23 -7.18
N SER A 215 -8.39 -10.47 -7.03
CA SER A 215 -7.00 -10.73 -6.67
C SER A 215 -6.13 -10.62 -7.92
N PRO A 216 -5.11 -9.75 -7.97
CA PRO A 216 -4.13 -9.82 -9.04
C PRO A 216 -3.41 -11.17 -8.92
N ALA A 217 -3.21 -11.84 -10.06
CA ALA A 217 -2.34 -13.00 -10.17
C ALA A 217 -0.89 -12.65 -9.77
#